data_AF-A0A3P7NVY0-F1
#
_entry.id   AF-A0A3P7NVY0-F1
#
_cell.length_a   1.000
_cell.length_b   1.000
_cell.length_c   1.000
_cell.angle_alpha   90.00
_cell.angle_beta   90.00
_cell.angle_gamma   90.00
#
_symmetry.space_group_name_H-M   'P 1'
#
loop_
_entity.id
_entity.type
_entity.pdbx_description
1 polymer ?
#
loop_
_entity_poly.entity_id
_entity_poly.type
_entity_poly.pdbx_seq_one_letter_code
_entity_poly.pdbx_strand_id
1 'polypeptide(L)'
;MIFRLLLYIGVLSIGMLIGIYNMAHPKLDQALGKLQILTLIGLLFVMGIRLGADKMVVSSLSTIGFQAFVLAFGSIAFSVLFVFLGRQILKLDRKGRVK
;
A
#
# COMPACT_ATOMS: atom_id res chain seq x y z
N MET A 1 15.51 -16.45 -9.41
CA MET A 1 14.80 -15.60 -8.42
C MET A 1 15.26 -14.14 -8.51
N ILE A 2 16.57 -13.85 -8.44
CA ILE A 2 17.14 -12.49 -8.55
C ILE A 2 16.69 -11.75 -9.82
N PHE A 3 16.65 -12.45 -10.97
CA PHE A 3 16.30 -11.84 -12.26
C PHE A 3 14.87 -11.30 -12.30
N ARG A 4 13.90 -12.02 -11.72
CA ARG A 4 12.50 -11.55 -11.63
C ARG A 4 12.38 -10.33 -10.74
N LEU A 5 13.11 -10.32 -9.63
CA LEU A 5 13.14 -9.20 -8.69
C LEU A 5 13.75 -7.95 -9.35
N LEU A 6 14.82 -8.14 -10.12
CA LEU A 6 15.47 -7.07 -10.89
C LEU A 6 14.54 -6.50 -11.97
N LEU A 7 13.76 -7.35 -12.65
CA LEU A 7 12.72 -6.89 -13.58
C LEU A 7 11.60 -6.09 -12.89
N TYR A 8 11.08 -6.54 -11.74
CA TYR A 8 10.05 -5.80 -11.00
C TYR A 8 10.54 -4.43 -10.56
N ILE A 9 11.74 -4.37 -9.98
CA ILE A 9 12.36 -3.10 -9.58
C ILE A 9 12.58 -2.22 -10.81
N GLY A 10 13.08 -2.77 -11.93
CA GLY A 10 13.29 -2.02 -13.17
C GLY A 10 12.01 -1.39 -13.70
N VAL A 11 10.90 -2.13 -13.75
CA VAL A 11 9.60 -1.59 -14.18
C VAL A 11 9.10 -0.49 -13.24
N LEU A 12 9.25 -0.67 -11.92
CA LEU A 12 8.88 0.35 -10.93
C LEU A 12 9.72 1.63 -11.09
N SER A 13 11.03 1.48 -11.28
CA SER A 13 11.95 2.60 -11.51
C SER A 13 11.57 3.36 -12.78
N ILE A 14 11.24 2.68 -13.87
CA ILE A 14 10.78 3.34 -15.11
C ILE A 14 9.47 4.09 -14.88
N GLY A 15 8.49 3.48 -14.19
CA GLY A 15 7.23 4.14 -13.84
C GLY A 15 7.44 5.40 -12.99
N MET A 16 8.36 5.35 -12.04
CA MET A 16 8.74 6.51 -11.22
C MET A 16 9.39 7.62 -12.05
N LEU A 17 10.31 7.28 -12.97
CA LEU A 17 10.94 8.26 -13.85
C LEU A 17 9.92 8.96 -14.76
N ILE A 18 8.94 8.20 -15.29
CA ILE A 18 7.84 8.76 -16.09
C ILE A 18 6.98 9.72 -15.24
N GLY A 19 6.67 9.35 -14.00
CA GLY A 19 5.91 10.18 -13.07
C GLY A 19 6.62 11.48 -12.70
N ILE A 20 7.95 11.44 -12.48
CA ILE A 20 8.75 12.64 -12.15
C ILE A 20 8.81 13.62 -13.31
N TYR A 21 8.89 13.12 -14.56
CA TYR A 21 9.02 13.98 -15.74
C TYR A 21 7.70 14.69 -16.12
N ASN A 22 6.62 14.50 -15.35
CA ASN A 22 5.27 15.05 -15.55
C ASN A 22 4.76 14.88 -17.00
N MET A 23 5.23 13.81 -17.66
CA MET A 23 4.99 13.54 -19.08
C MET A 23 3.64 12.84 -19.30
N ALA A 24 2.94 12.53 -18.21
CA ALA A 24 1.59 12.01 -18.24
C ALA A 24 0.60 13.16 -18.42
N HIS A 25 -0.18 13.10 -19.50
CA HIS A 25 -1.31 14.01 -19.64
C HIS A 25 -2.30 13.79 -18.49
N PRO A 26 -2.94 14.84 -17.96
CA PRO A 26 -3.87 14.72 -16.82
C PRO A 26 -5.04 13.75 -17.09
N LYS A 27 -5.42 13.57 -18.36
CA LYS A 27 -6.42 12.57 -18.79
C LYS A 27 -5.91 11.13 -18.65
N LEU A 28 -4.62 10.91 -18.92
CA LEU A 28 -3.97 9.61 -18.80
C LEU A 28 -3.83 9.22 -17.33
N ASP A 29 -3.39 10.13 -16.47
CA ASP A 29 -3.32 9.88 -15.02
C ASP A 29 -4.68 9.55 -14.42
N GLN A 30 -5.73 10.27 -14.83
CA GLN A 30 -7.09 9.99 -14.37
C GLN A 30 -7.60 8.62 -14.87
N ALA A 31 -7.28 8.26 -16.12
CA ALA A 31 -7.63 6.96 -16.68
C ALA A 31 -6.87 5.81 -15.99
N LEU A 32 -5.57 6.00 -15.72
CA LEU A 32 -4.72 5.06 -14.99
C LEU A 32 -5.23 4.85 -13.56
N GLY A 33 -5.61 5.91 -12.84
CA GLY A 33 -6.21 5.80 -11.51
C GLY A 33 -7.53 5.00 -11.51
N LYS A 34 -8.40 5.25 -12.50
CA LYS A 34 -9.64 4.47 -12.69
C LYS A 34 -9.36 3.01 -13.06
N LEU A 35 -8.36 2.76 -13.91
CA LEU A 35 -7.97 1.41 -14.27
C LEU A 35 -7.37 0.67 -13.06
N GLN A 36 -6.51 1.34 -12.28
CA GLN A 36 -5.89 0.77 -11.10
C GLN A 36 -6.93 0.33 -10.08
N ILE A 37 -7.93 1.17 -9.77
CA ILE A 37 -8.98 0.78 -8.82
C ILE A 37 -9.80 -0.39 -9.36
N LEU A 38 -10.13 -0.40 -10.66
CA LEU A 38 -10.88 -1.49 -11.30
C LEU A 38 -10.10 -2.81 -11.23
N THR A 39 -8.81 -2.78 -11.57
CA THR A 39 -7.93 -3.94 -11.49
C THR A 39 -7.70 -4.39 -10.06
N LEU A 40 -7.55 -3.46 -9.11
CA LEU A 40 -7.40 -3.78 -7.69
C LEU A 40 -8.64 -4.50 -7.18
N ILE A 41 -9.84 -3.99 -7.47
CA ILE A 41 -11.10 -4.65 -7.09
C ILE A 41 -11.17 -6.05 -7.72
N GLY A 42 -10.82 -6.20 -9.00
CA GLY A 42 -10.78 -7.50 -9.67
C GLY A 42 -9.79 -8.47 -9.02
N LEU A 43 -8.60 -8.02 -8.68
CA LEU A 43 -7.58 -8.82 -7.97
C LEU A 43 -8.06 -9.22 -6.58
N LEU A 44 -8.61 -8.28 -5.81
CA LEU A 44 -9.14 -8.55 -4.47
C LEU A 44 -10.31 -9.53 -4.53
N PHE A 45 -11.16 -9.43 -5.54
CA PHE A 45 -12.26 -10.36 -5.76
C PHE A 45 -11.76 -11.80 -5.98
N VAL A 46 -10.80 -11.98 -6.88
CA VAL A 46 -10.19 -13.30 -7.13
C VAL A 46 -9.45 -13.81 -5.89
N MET A 47 -8.75 -12.94 -5.17
CA MET A 47 -8.13 -13.30 -3.89
C MET A 47 -9.18 -13.74 -2.85
N GLY A 48 -10.31 -13.03 -2.76
CA GLY A 48 -11.41 -13.38 -1.87
C GLY A 48 -12.00 -14.76 -2.17
N ILE A 49 -12.24 -15.06 -3.45
CA ILE A 49 -12.69 -16.40 -3.88
C ILE A 49 -11.67 -17.46 -3.47
N ARG A 50 -10.39 -17.21 -3.72
CA ARG A 50 -9.31 -18.16 -3.40
C ARG A 50 -9.20 -18.42 -1.89
N LEU A 51 -9.31 -17.39 -1.06
CA LEU A 51 -9.29 -17.51 0.39
C LEU A 51 -10.55 -18.22 0.93
N GLY A 52 -11.71 -17.96 0.34
CA GLY A 52 -12.98 -18.60 0.74
C GLY A 52 -13.09 -20.07 0.33
N ALA A 53 -12.48 -20.44 -0.80
CA ALA A 53 -12.42 -21.84 -1.25
C ALA A 53 -11.41 -22.68 -0.44
N ASP A 54 -10.48 -22.03 0.24
CA ASP A 54 -9.46 -22.70 1.06
C ASP A 54 -10.00 -23.00 2.47
N LYS A 55 -10.31 -24.27 2.71
CA LYS A 55 -10.85 -24.75 4.00
C LYS A 55 -9.90 -24.49 5.17
N MET A 56 -8.58 -24.45 4.95
CA MET A 56 -7.60 -24.18 5.99
C MET A 56 -7.67 -22.71 6.42
N VAL A 57 -7.80 -21.81 5.45
CA VAL A 57 -7.96 -20.36 5.70
C VAL A 57 -9.31 -20.08 6.36
N VAL A 58 -10.41 -20.67 5.87
CA VAL A 58 -11.75 -20.46 6.44
C VAL A 58 -11.85 -21.00 7.87
N SER A 59 -11.31 -22.19 8.15
CA SER A 59 -11.30 -22.74 9.52
C SER A 59 -10.40 -21.94 10.47
N SER A 60 -9.32 -21.36 9.95
CA SER A 60 -8.38 -20.51 10.71
C SER A 60 -8.74 -19.02 10.67
N LEU A 61 -9.92 -18.65 10.15
CA LEU A 61 -10.29 -17.25 9.92
C LEU A 61 -10.35 -16.45 11.22
N SER A 62 -10.75 -17.08 12.33
CA SER A 62 -10.74 -16.45 13.65
C SER A 62 -9.31 -16.06 14.07
N THR A 63 -8.36 -17.00 13.93
CA THR A 63 -6.95 -16.77 14.26
C THR A 63 -6.31 -15.74 13.34
N ILE A 64 -6.50 -15.87 12.02
CA ILE A 64 -5.97 -14.93 11.02
C ILE A 64 -6.60 -13.55 11.21
N GLY A 65 -7.91 -13.48 11.48
CA GLY A 65 -8.64 -12.24 11.71
C GLY A 65 -8.16 -11.51 12.96
N PHE A 66 -7.94 -12.22 14.06
CA PHE A 66 -7.38 -11.62 15.28
C PHE A 66 -5.94 -11.15 15.06
N GLN A 67 -5.10 -11.96 14.41
CA GLN A 67 -3.74 -11.56 14.04
C GLN A 67 -3.75 -10.32 13.15
N ALA A 68 -4.58 -10.29 12.12
CA ALA A 68 -4.71 -9.15 11.21
C ALA A 68 -5.21 -7.90 11.94
N PHE A 69 -6.15 -8.04 12.89
CA PHE A 69 -6.62 -6.93 13.71
C PHE A 69 -5.51 -6.36 14.59
N VAL A 70 -4.78 -7.22 15.32
CA VAL A 70 -3.66 -6.78 16.17
C VAL A 70 -2.56 -6.12 15.33
N LEU A 71 -2.23 -6.70 14.17
CA LEU A 71 -1.23 -6.12 13.25
C LEU A 71 -1.70 -4.79 12.68
N ALA A 72 -2.95 -4.67 12.22
CA ALA A 72 -3.49 -3.43 11.67
C ALA A 72 -3.55 -2.33 12.73
N PHE A 73 -4.15 -2.63 13.89
CA PHE A 73 -4.27 -1.68 14.99
C PHE A 73 -2.91 -1.27 15.53
N GLY A 74 -2.03 -2.24 15.78
CA GLY A 74 -0.66 -1.99 16.21
C GLY A 74 0.11 -1.15 15.20
N SER A 75 0.10 -1.51 13.92
CA SER A 75 0.79 -0.77 12.85
C SER A 75 0.29 0.68 12.75
N ILE A 76 -1.03 0.89 12.80
CA ILE A 76 -1.61 2.25 12.76
C ILE A 76 -1.20 3.04 14.02
N ALA A 77 -1.35 2.45 15.20
CA ALA A 77 -1.03 3.10 16.47
C ALA A 77 0.46 3.50 16.53
N PHE A 78 1.36 2.57 16.18
CA PHE A 78 2.79 2.86 16.10
C PHE A 78 3.12 3.89 15.02
N SER A 79 2.55 3.77 13.81
CA SER A 79 2.77 4.75 12.73
C SER A 79 2.43 6.17 13.19
N VAL A 80 1.26 6.36 13.81
CA VAL A 80 0.83 7.67 14.34
C VAL A 80 1.73 8.13 15.48
N LEU A 81 2.09 7.24 16.42
CA LEU A 81 2.97 7.55 17.53
C LEU A 81 4.35 8.03 17.05
N PHE A 82 4.95 7.34 16.08
CA PHE A 82 6.24 7.69 15.51
C PHE A 82 6.20 9.03 14.78
N VAL A 83 5.13 9.31 14.03
CA VAL A 83 4.94 10.63 13.41
C VAL A 83 4.86 11.73 14.47
N PHE A 84 4.15 11.47 15.58
CA PHE A 84 4.04 12.42 16.69
C PHE A 84 5.39 12.67 17.38
N LEU A 85 6.15 11.62 17.68
CA LEU A 85 7.50 11.72 18.26
C LEU A 85 8.47 12.43 17.30
N GLY A 86 8.46 12.08 16.03
CA GLY A 86 9.27 12.74 15.01
C GLY A 86 8.94 14.24 14.90
N ARG A 87 7.66 14.59 14.99
CA ARG A 87 7.22 16.00 15.05
C ARG A 87 7.78 16.73 16.26
N GLN A 88 7.81 16.09 17.43
CA GLN A 88 8.33 16.67 18.67
C GLN A 88 9.86 16.85 18.62
N ILE A 89 10.59 15.88 18.07
CA ILE A 89 12.05 15.95 17.92
C ILE A 89 12.44 17.05 16.93
N LEU A 90 11.73 17.15 15.79
CA LEU A 90 12.01 18.12 14.73
C LEU A 90 11.38 19.51 14.96
N LYS A 91 10.72 19.74 16.11
CA LYS A 91 10.01 21.00 16.45
C LYS A 91 9.11 21.51 15.31
N LEU A 92 8.40 20.60 14.65
CA LEU A 92 7.58 20.93 13.50
C LEU A 92 6.24 21.56 13.95
N ASP A 93 5.91 22.74 13.42
CA ASP A 93 4.63 23.40 13.62
C ASP A 93 3.46 22.55 13.06
N ARG A 94 2.21 22.90 13.40
CA ARG A 94 0.98 22.18 12.96
C ARG A 94 0.86 22.04 11.44
N LYS A 95 1.63 22.85 10.69
CA LYS A 95 1.74 22.81 9.22
C LYS A 95 2.98 22.07 8.69
N GLY A 96 3.73 21.34 9.54
CA GLY A 96 4.93 20.61 9.15
C GLY A 96 6.12 21.51 8.77
N ARG A 97 6.14 22.75 9.27
CA ARG A 97 7.25 23.69 9.07
C ARG A 97 8.17 23.68 10.29
N VAL A 98 9.48 23.64 10.07
CA VAL A 98 10.48 23.69 11.15
C VAL A 98 10.39 25.06 11.80
N LYS A 99 10.24 25.09 13.12
CA LYS A 99 10.17 26.34 13.89
C LYS A 99 11.55 26.81 14.29
#